data_AF-A0AAW1F5I7-F1
#
_entry.id   AF-A0AAW1F5I7-F1
#
_cell.length_a   1.000
_cell.length_b   1.000
_cell.length_c   1.000
_cell.angle_alpha   90.00
_cell.angle_beta   90.00
_cell.angle_gamma   90.00
#
_symmetry.space_group_name_H-M   'P 1'
#
loop_
_entity.id
_entity.type
_entity.pdbx_description
1 polymer ?
#
loop_
_entity_poly.entity_id
_entity_poly.type
_entity_poly.pdbx_seq_one_letter_code
_entity_poly.pdbx_strand_id
1 'polypeptide(L)'
;MVAIVTDSCWATNQPSPNGSLRYDLIIAGCPNPADQTVRVEGNGLGTSNFFSFNMFEFSGQETEMYLHCKLEMCPKQDQCAPTCGGGSKRKRRSSRSKAADGNPALISMAWSN
;
A
#
# COMPACT_ATOMS: atom_id res chain seq x y z
N MET A 1 -4.74 -4.08 -21.27
CA MET A 1 -4.61 -4.85 -20.01
C MET A 1 -4.15 -3.88 -18.92
N VAL A 2 -4.69 -3.99 -17.71
CA VAL A 2 -4.43 -3.07 -16.58
C VAL A 2 -3.75 -3.84 -15.44
N ALA A 3 -2.96 -3.12 -14.65
CA ALA A 3 -2.43 -3.56 -13.37
C ALA A 3 -2.75 -2.52 -12.28
N ILE A 4 -2.73 -2.93 -11.01
CA ILE A 4 -2.87 -2.06 -9.85
C ILE A 4 -1.52 -1.95 -9.17
N VAL A 5 -1.11 -0.72 -8.87
CA VAL A 5 0.09 -0.43 -8.09
C VAL A 5 -0.33 0.07 -6.72
N THR A 6 0.14 -0.58 -5.67
CA THR A 6 0.04 -0.06 -4.30
C THR A 6 1.17 0.95 -4.12
N ASP A 7 0.88 2.25 -4.19
CA ASP A 7 1.89 3.31 -4.10
C ASP A 7 2.35 3.52 -2.64
N SER A 8 1.39 3.55 -1.71
CA SER A 8 1.69 3.59 -0.29
C SER A 8 0.61 2.87 0.53
N CYS A 9 1.02 2.27 1.64
CA CYS A 9 0.13 1.74 2.66
C CYS A 9 0.68 2.09 4.04
N TRP A 10 -0.19 2.48 4.96
CA TRP A 10 0.18 2.87 6.31
C TRP A 10 -0.92 2.55 7.30
N ALA A 11 -0.55 2.41 8.57
CA ALA A 11 -1.47 2.26 9.68
C ALA A 11 -1.60 3.57 10.48
N THR A 12 -2.77 3.80 11.06
CA THR A 12 -3.03 4.85 12.05
C THR A 12 -3.79 4.28 13.25
N ASN A 13 -3.71 4.95 14.39
CA ASN A 13 -4.50 4.62 15.59
C ASN A 13 -5.89 5.29 15.62
N GLN A 14 -6.30 5.90 14.51
CA GLN A 14 -7.57 6.58 14.34
C GLN A 14 -8.13 6.28 12.94
N PRO A 15 -9.45 6.35 12.73
CA PRO A 15 -10.06 6.14 11.40
C PRO A 15 -9.55 7.09 10.33
N SER A 16 -9.06 8.27 10.71
CA SER A 16 -8.55 9.26 9.77
C SER A 16 -7.22 8.80 9.14
N PRO A 17 -7.09 8.82 7.80
CA PRO A 17 -5.82 8.52 7.12
C PRO A 17 -4.72 9.55 7.42
N ASN A 18 -5.10 10.74 7.92
CA ASN A 18 -4.20 11.84 8.26
C ASN A 18 -3.97 11.93 9.78
N GLY A 19 -4.14 10.83 10.52
CA GLY A 19 -3.85 10.76 11.94
C GLY A 19 -2.41 11.18 12.26
N SER A 20 -2.21 11.78 13.42
CA SER A 20 -0.88 12.25 13.87
C SER A 20 0.09 11.09 14.13
N LEU A 21 -0.43 9.94 14.58
CA LEU A 21 0.34 8.73 14.79
C LEU A 21 0.15 7.79 13.58
N ARG A 22 1.23 7.59 12.82
CA ARG A 22 1.25 6.88 11.56
C ARG A 22 2.46 5.94 11.49
N TYR A 23 2.24 4.75 10.95
CA TYR A 23 3.30 3.78 10.66
C TYR A 23 3.25 3.37 9.18
N ASP A 24 4.30 3.68 8.43
CA ASP A 24 4.36 3.34 7.00
C ASP A 24 4.77 1.88 6.78
N LEU A 25 3.99 1.15 5.99
CA LEU A 25 4.27 -0.23 5.60
C LEU A 25 4.86 -0.28 4.19
N ILE A 26 4.26 0.47 3.25
CA ILE A 26 4.70 0.57 1.85
C ILE A 26 4.96 2.03 1.53
N ILE A 27 6.14 2.31 0.97
CA ILE A 27 6.61 3.64 0.57
C ILE A 27 7.03 3.58 -0.91
N ALA A 28 6.39 4.39 -1.76
CA ALA A 28 6.66 4.46 -3.19
C ALA A 28 6.67 3.08 -3.89
N GLY A 29 5.71 2.23 -3.51
CA GLY A 29 5.54 0.89 -4.03
C GLY A 29 6.46 -0.19 -3.47
N CYS A 30 7.32 0.16 -2.52
CA CYS A 30 8.31 -0.73 -1.92
C CYS A 30 8.06 -0.93 -0.42
N PRO A 31 8.50 -2.07 0.15
CA PRO A 31 8.43 -2.27 1.60
C PRO A 31 9.19 -1.16 2.33
N ASN A 32 8.67 -0.74 3.49
CA ASN A 32 9.35 0.23 4.34
C ASN A 32 10.74 -0.31 4.73
N PRO A 33 11.85 0.35 4.35
CA PRO A 33 13.20 -0.14 4.65
C PRO A 33 13.53 -0.14 6.15
N ALA A 34 12.77 0.58 6.98
CA ALA A 34 12.93 0.58 8.43
C ALA A 34 12.23 -0.62 9.11
N ASP A 35 11.34 -1.33 8.41
CA ASP A 35 10.62 -2.49 8.92
C ASP A 35 10.96 -3.73 8.08
N GLN A 36 11.79 -4.60 8.65
CA GLN A 36 12.23 -5.84 8.00
C GLN A 36 11.14 -6.92 7.94
N THR A 37 10.01 -6.72 8.61
CA THR A 37 8.88 -7.66 8.61
C THR A 37 8.00 -7.46 7.38
N VAL A 38 8.05 -6.28 6.75
CA VAL A 38 7.24 -6.01 5.55
C VAL A 38 7.81 -6.75 4.35
N ARG A 39 6.98 -7.58 3.72
CA ARG A 39 7.27 -8.26 2.47
C ARG A 39 6.22 -7.90 1.43
N VAL A 40 6.64 -7.64 0.20
CA VAL A 40 5.76 -7.41 -0.95
C VAL A 40 6.00 -8.53 -1.95
N GLU A 41 5.01 -9.39 -2.16
CA GLU A 41 5.13 -10.56 -3.07
C GLU A 41 4.99 -10.15 -4.54
N GLY A 42 4.23 -9.09 -4.81
CA GLY A 42 4.06 -8.53 -6.14
C GLY A 42 3.31 -7.20 -6.10
N ASN A 43 3.77 -6.25 -6.91
CA ASN A 43 3.16 -4.93 -7.04
C ASN A 43 3.18 -4.48 -8.50
N GLY A 44 2.01 -4.18 -9.09
CA GLY A 44 1.92 -3.76 -10.49
C GLY A 44 2.06 -4.89 -11.52
N LEU A 45 1.93 -6.16 -11.12
CA LEU A 45 2.01 -7.33 -12.01
C LEU A 45 0.63 -7.75 -12.57
N GLY A 46 -0.44 -7.43 -11.85
CA GLY A 46 -1.81 -7.76 -12.19
C GLY A 46 -2.79 -6.85 -11.47
N THR A 47 -4.04 -7.31 -11.32
CA THR A 47 -5.11 -6.57 -10.63
C THR A 47 -5.19 -6.89 -9.14
N SER A 48 -4.25 -7.66 -8.61
CA SER A 48 -4.11 -7.99 -7.19
C SER A 48 -2.66 -7.85 -6.78
N ASN A 49 -2.45 -7.34 -5.56
CA ASN A 49 -1.16 -7.20 -4.92
C ASN A 49 -1.25 -7.84 -3.53
N PHE A 50 -0.15 -8.46 -3.08
CA PHE A 50 -0.06 -9.11 -1.78
C PHE A 50 1.16 -8.57 -1.05
N PHE A 51 0.96 -8.18 0.20
CA PHE A 51 2.03 -7.83 1.13
C PHE A 51 1.71 -8.38 2.52
N SER A 52 2.74 -8.65 3.29
CA SER A 52 2.66 -9.12 4.68
C SER A 52 3.55 -8.26 5.56
N PHE A 53 3.24 -8.21 6.84
CA PHE A 53 3.98 -7.51 7.89
C PHE A 53 3.66 -8.17 9.23
N ASN A 54 4.51 -8.00 10.24
CA ASN A 54 4.19 -8.48 11.58
C ASN A 54 3.18 -7.53 12.23
N MET A 55 2.16 -8.10 12.86
CA MET A 55 1.17 -7.31 13.59
C MET A 55 1.82 -6.53 14.73
N PHE A 56 1.33 -5.31 14.98
CA PHE A 56 1.81 -4.43 16.03
C PHE A 56 0.65 -3.63 16.63
N GLU A 57 0.93 -2.96 17.74
CA GLU A 57 0.02 -2.05 18.42
C GLU A 57 0.70 -0.69 18.59
N PHE A 58 -0.07 0.40 18.50
CA PHE A 58 0.43 1.73 18.83
C PHE A 58 0.47 1.91 20.35
N SER A 59 1.57 2.42 20.90
CA SER A 59 1.65 2.72 22.33
C SER A 59 0.58 3.76 22.73
N GLY A 60 -0.36 3.38 23.59
CA GLY A 60 -1.50 4.20 24.00
C GLY A 60 -2.64 3.34 24.57
N GLN A 61 -3.82 3.94 24.80
CA GLN A 61 -5.04 3.23 25.24
C GLN A 61 -5.93 2.74 24.06
N GLU A 62 -5.48 2.92 22.82
CA GLU A 62 -6.26 2.59 21.62
C GLU A 62 -5.79 1.23 21.06
N THR A 63 -6.65 0.22 21.17
CA THR A 63 -6.36 -1.15 20.67
C THR A 63 -6.71 -1.31 19.18
N GLU A 64 -7.26 -0.28 18.55
CA GLU A 64 -7.68 -0.29 17.16
C GLU A 64 -6.58 0.22 16.23
N MET A 65 -6.37 -0.50 15.12
CA MET A 65 -5.54 -0.05 14.03
C MET A 65 -6.36 0.08 12.74
N TYR A 66 -6.08 1.13 11.98
CA TYR A 66 -6.74 1.41 10.72
C TYR A 66 -5.69 1.37 9.60
N LEU A 67 -5.90 0.51 8.60
CA LEU A 67 -5.04 0.43 7.42
C LEU A 67 -5.56 1.31 6.30
N HIS A 68 -4.66 2.09 5.70
CA HIS A 68 -4.93 2.99 4.59
C HIS A 68 -3.97 2.67 3.46
N CYS A 69 -4.49 2.56 2.24
CA CYS A 69 -3.67 2.32 1.05
C CYS A 69 -4.05 3.29 -0.07
N LYS A 70 -3.03 3.87 -0.70
CA LYS A 70 -3.15 4.60 -1.95
C LYS A 70 -2.81 3.67 -3.12
N LEU A 71 -3.80 3.42 -3.97
CA LEU A 71 -3.67 2.58 -5.16
C LEU A 71 -3.63 3.44 -6.44
N GLU A 72 -2.89 2.98 -7.44
CA GLU A 72 -2.80 3.60 -8.77
C GLU A 72 -3.12 2.57 -9.86
N MET A 73 -3.99 2.93 -10.80
CA MET A 73 -4.23 2.13 -12.01
C MET A 73 -3.09 2.35 -13.00
N CYS A 74 -2.47 1.27 -13.47
CA CYS A 74 -1.38 1.31 -14.43
C CYS A 74 -1.74 0.53 -15.71
N PRO A 75 -1.74 1.17 -16.89
CA PRO A 75 -1.86 0.47 -18.16
C PRO A 75 -0.62 -0.40 -18.40
N LYS A 76 -0.78 -1.69 -18.73
CA LYS A 76 0.37 -2.61 -18.94
C LYS A 76 1.31 -2.26 -20.10
N GLN A 77 0.97 -1.24 -20.89
CA GLN A 77 1.90 -0.69 -21.90
C GLN A 77 3.08 0.03 -21.23
N ASP A 78 2.94 0.40 -19.96
CA ASP A 78 3.98 1.01 -19.14
C ASP A 78 4.65 -0.02 -18.21
N GLN A 79 5.88 0.29 -17.76
CA GLN A 79 6.50 -0.44 -16.64
C GLN A 79 5.74 -0.12 -15.34
N CYS A 80 4.83 -1.00 -14.93
CA CYS A 80 4.01 -0.83 -13.74
C CYS A 80 4.71 -1.23 -12.43
N ALA A 81 5.57 -2.26 -12.49
CA ALA A 81 6.25 -2.76 -11.31
C ALA A 81 7.23 -1.71 -10.73
N PRO A 82 7.14 -1.38 -9.43
CA PRO A 82 8.09 -0.49 -8.78
C PRO A 82 9.47 -1.16 -8.72
N THR A 83 10.52 -0.35 -8.69
CA THR A 83 11.89 -0.83 -8.58
C THR A 83 12.42 -0.47 -7.20
N CYS A 84 12.57 -1.46 -6.34
CA CYS A 84 13.00 -1.27 -4.97
C CYS A 84 14.52 -1.40 -4.88
N GLY A 85 15.20 -0.25 -4.89
CA GLY A 85 16.65 -0.16 -4.77
C GLY A 85 17.12 1.28 -4.72
N GLY A 86 17.45 1.76 -3.51
CA GLY A 86 18.36 2.88 -3.14
C GLY A 86 18.23 4.27 -3.79
N GLY A 87 17.44 4.47 -4.83
CA GLY A 87 17.37 5.72 -5.58
C GLY A 87 15.98 6.31 -5.51
N SER A 88 15.89 7.54 -5.00
CA SER A 88 14.69 8.37 -5.07
C SER A 88 14.14 8.40 -6.51
N LYS A 89 13.00 7.74 -6.75
CA LYS A 89 12.33 7.78 -8.06
C LYS A 89 11.27 8.87 -8.10
N ARG A 90 11.20 9.52 -9.26
CA ARG A 90 10.26 10.59 -9.62
C ARG A 90 8.81 10.18 -9.34
N LYS A 91 8.12 11.02 -8.57
CA LYS A 91 6.67 10.98 -8.31
C LYS A 91 5.91 10.81 -9.63
N ARG A 92 5.36 9.62 -9.90
CA ARG A 92 4.46 9.42 -11.04
C ARG A 92 3.20 10.24 -10.80
N ARG A 93 2.75 10.96 -11.83
CA ARG A 93 1.51 11.74 -11.76
C ARG A 93 0.36 10.75 -11.90
N SER A 94 -0.47 10.65 -10.87
CA SER A 94 -1.72 9.90 -10.93
C SER A 94 -2.64 10.50 -12.01
N SER A 95 -3.13 9.69 -12.95
CA SER A 95 -4.29 10.08 -13.75
C SER A 95 -5.54 9.86 -12.89
N ARG A 96 -6.33 10.92 -12.67
CA ARG A 96 -7.65 10.78 -12.06
C ARG A 96 -8.58 10.17 -13.11
N SER A 97 -8.76 8.86 -13.10
CA SER A 97 -9.84 8.23 -13.88
C SER A 97 -11.19 8.56 -13.23
N LYS A 98 -12.12 9.13 -14.01
CA LYS A 98 -13.52 9.38 -13.62
C LYS A 98 -14.42 8.14 -13.80
N ALA A 99 -13.85 6.94 -13.75
CA ALA A 99 -14.62 5.71 -13.88
C ALA A 99 -15.00 5.22 -12.48
N ALA A 100 -16.26 5.44 -12.09
CA ALA A 100 -16.85 4.76 -10.96
C ALA A 100 -17.06 3.30 -11.36
N ASP A 101 -16.04 2.47 -11.16
CA ASP A 101 -16.18 1.03 -11.25
C ASP A 101 -17.08 0.60 -10.09
N GLY A 102 -18.21 -0.06 -10.37
CA GLY A 102 -19.22 -0.42 -9.37
C GLY A 102 -18.77 -1.51 -8.39
N ASN A 103 -17.56 -2.06 -8.57
CA ASN A 103 -16.99 -3.08 -7.70
C ASN A 103 -16.01 -2.43 -6.71
N PRO A 104 -16.22 -2.59 -5.39
CA PRO A 104 -15.31 -2.04 -4.40
C PRO A 104 -13.93 -2.72 -4.47
N ALA A 105 -12.87 -1.95 -4.22
CA ALA A 105 -11.56 -2.53 -3.91
C ALA A 105 -11.64 -3.19 -2.51
N LEU A 106 -11.13 -4.42 -2.39
CA LEU A 106 -11.13 -5.17 -1.13
C LEU A 106 -9.72 -5.23 -0.55
N ILE A 107 -9.62 -4.97 0.75
CA ILE A 107 -8.44 -5.27 1.56
C ILE A 107 -8.82 -6.44 2.46
N SER A 108 -8.17 -7.57 2.29
CA SER A 108 -8.35 -8.75 3.11
C SER A 108 -7.13 -8.93 4.01
N MET A 109 -7.37 -9.15 5.31
CA MET A 109 -6.31 -9.48 6.27
C MET A 109 -6.46 -10.94 6.69
N ALA A 110 -5.35 -11.67 6.74
CA ALA A 110 -5.29 -13.02 7.26
C ALA A 110 -4.16 -13.10 8.30
N TRP A 111 -4.42 -13.81 9.40
CA TRP A 111 -3.42 -14.03 10.45
C TRP A 111 -2.88 -15.46 10.33
N SER A 112 -1.57 -15.62 10.13
CA SER A 112 -0.88 -16.90 10.14
C SER A 112 -0.14 -17.07 11.46
N ASN A 113 -0.46 -18.14 12.20
CA ASN A 113 0.19 -18.53 13.45
C ASN A 113 1.50 -19.28 13.19
#